data_AF-A0A2H0TCN3-F1
#
_entry.id   AF-A0A2H0TCN3-F1
#
_cell.length_a   1.000
_cell.length_b   1.000
_cell.length_c   1.000
_cell.angle_alpha   90.00
_cell.angle_beta   90.00
_cell.angle_gamma   90.00
#
_symmetry.space_group_name_H-M   'P 1'
#
loop_
_entity.id
_entity.type
_entity.pdbx_description
1 polymer ?
#
loop_
_entity_poly.entity_id
_entity_poly.type
_entity_poly.pdbx_seq_one_letter_code
_entity_poly.pdbx_strand_id
1 'polypeptide(L)'
;MKFIKSGQGTLVEGKGYKKDVFIKNVDLISNKVLVQMIIIDPHGIAGDHYHKKTTEIFYFLEGKGIFIVEGKEHECFPGDILICEANEMHSTRNESDQA
;
A
#
# COMPACT_ATOMS: atom_id res chain seq x y z
N MET A 1 -23.75 -8.18 -8.06
CA MET A 1 -22.41 -7.94 -8.65
C MET A 1 -22.06 -6.48 -8.41
N LYS A 2 -20.84 -6.17 -7.94
CA LYS A 2 -20.35 -4.79 -7.79
C LYS A 2 -19.20 -4.60 -8.76
N PHE A 3 -19.25 -3.54 -9.56
CA PHE A 3 -18.18 -3.14 -10.46
C PHE A 3 -17.71 -1.76 -10.04
N ILE A 4 -16.42 -1.62 -9.75
CA ILE A 4 -15.84 -0.41 -9.17
C ILE A 4 -14.71 0.04 -10.10
N LYS A 5 -14.76 1.30 -10.53
CA LYS A 5 -13.68 1.92 -11.31
C LYS A 5 -12.66 2.53 -10.36
N SER A 6 -11.38 2.25 -10.58
CA SER A 6 -10.28 2.93 -9.89
C SER A 6 -10.15 4.39 -10.34
N GLY A 7 -9.52 5.23 -9.52
CA GLY A 7 -9.18 6.62 -9.87
C GLY A 7 -10.37 7.58 -9.92
N GLN A 8 -11.53 7.17 -9.39
CA GLN A 8 -12.70 8.04 -9.25
C GLN A 8 -12.84 8.63 -7.84
N GLY A 9 -12.03 8.15 -6.88
CA GLY A 9 -12.03 8.65 -5.51
C GLY A 9 -11.15 9.89 -5.34
N THR A 10 -11.31 10.54 -4.20
CA THR A 10 -10.41 11.62 -3.78
C THR A 10 -9.16 11.02 -3.17
N LEU A 11 -7.98 11.41 -3.65
CA LEU A 11 -6.73 11.07 -3.00
C LEU A 11 -6.70 11.66 -1.59
N VAL A 12 -6.46 10.81 -0.60
CA VAL A 12 -6.33 11.19 0.80
C VAL A 12 -4.85 11.19 1.16
N GLU A 13 -4.39 12.30 1.71
CA GLU A 13 -3.03 12.44 2.24
C GLU A 13 -2.85 11.58 3.50
N GLY A 14 -1.80 10.77 3.50
CA GLY A 14 -1.28 10.01 4.62
C GLY A 14 0.02 10.61 5.15
N LYS A 15 0.72 9.85 6.00
CA LYS A 15 2.05 10.24 6.47
C LYS A 15 3.09 9.71 5.48
N GLY A 16 3.48 10.55 4.52
CA GLY A 16 4.48 10.25 3.50
C GLY A 16 3.97 9.38 2.35
N TYR A 17 2.65 9.31 2.17
CA TYR A 17 1.99 8.65 1.05
C TYR A 17 0.63 9.28 0.77
N LYS A 18 0.08 9.07 -0.41
CA LYS A 18 -1.32 9.33 -0.77
C LYS A 18 -2.04 8.01 -1.01
N LYS A 19 -3.36 7.99 -0.79
CA LYS A 19 -4.16 6.80 -1.08
C LYS A 19 -5.48 7.12 -1.76
N ASP A 20 -5.90 6.22 -2.65
CA ASP A 20 -7.26 6.13 -3.16
C ASP A 20 -7.89 4.81 -2.66
N VAL A 21 -9.03 4.89 -1.98
CA VAL A 21 -9.68 3.72 -1.38
C VAL A 21 -10.82 3.25 -2.28
N PHE A 22 -10.69 2.06 -2.84
CA PHE A 22 -11.66 1.50 -3.79
C PHE A 22 -12.75 0.69 -3.11
N ILE A 23 -12.39 -0.14 -2.13
CA ILE A 23 -13.30 -1.05 -1.43
C ILE A 23 -13.01 -0.94 0.06
N LYS A 24 -14.04 -0.71 0.87
CA LYS A 24 -13.97 -0.74 2.33
C LYS A 24 -15.14 -1.55 2.91
N ASN A 25 -15.12 -1.80 4.21
CA ASN A 25 -16.03 -2.69 4.94
C ASN A 25 -17.48 -2.74 4.40
N VAL A 26 -18.14 -1.58 4.23
CA VAL A 26 -19.55 -1.48 3.78
C VAL A 26 -19.81 -1.99 2.35
N ASP A 27 -18.74 -2.16 1.56
CA ASP A 27 -18.82 -2.65 0.19
C ASP A 27 -18.92 -4.18 0.12
N LEU A 28 -18.66 -4.90 1.21
CA LEU A 28 -18.60 -6.36 1.22
C LEU A 28 -19.35 -6.96 2.40
N ILE A 29 -19.98 -8.12 2.18
CA ILE A 29 -20.65 -8.87 3.26
C ILE A 29 -19.66 -9.21 4.39
N SER A 30 -18.40 -9.51 4.03
CA SER A 30 -17.37 -9.91 5.00
C SER A 30 -16.87 -8.77 5.88
N ASN A 31 -17.12 -7.49 5.55
CA ASN A 31 -16.66 -6.29 6.28
C ASN A 31 -15.17 -6.31 6.69
N LYS A 32 -14.32 -7.11 6.04
CA LYS A 32 -12.94 -7.42 6.48
C LYS A 32 -11.88 -7.18 5.39
N VAL A 33 -12.28 -6.59 4.27
CA VAL A 33 -11.41 -6.41 3.11
C VAL A 33 -11.35 -4.92 2.79
N LEU A 34 -10.13 -4.45 2.59
CA LEU A 34 -9.80 -3.12 2.10
C LEU A 34 -9.02 -3.30 0.80
N VAL A 35 -9.42 -2.59 -0.26
CA VAL A 35 -8.63 -2.49 -1.48
C VAL A 35 -8.40 -1.01 -1.76
N GLN A 36 -7.14 -0.64 -1.90
CA GLN A 36 -6.72 0.74 -2.07
C GLN A 36 -5.48 0.79 -2.96
N MET A 37 -5.28 1.91 -3.62
CA MET A 37 -4.03 2.27 -4.28
C MET A 37 -3.25 3.21 -3.37
N ILE A 38 -1.96 2.96 -3.24
CA ILE A 38 -1.02 3.79 -2.49
C ILE A 38 -0.06 4.43 -3.49
N ILE A 39 0.22 5.72 -3.32
CA ILE A 39 1.23 6.47 -4.06
C ILE A 39 2.24 6.99 -3.05
N ILE A 40 3.52 6.66 -3.23
CA ILE A 40 4.61 7.20 -2.42
C ILE A 40 5.26 8.30 -3.25
N ASP A 41 5.08 9.56 -2.84
CA ASP A 41 5.68 10.69 -3.54
C ASP A 41 7.21 10.53 -3.62
N PRO A 42 7.88 11.22 -4.58
CA PRO A 42 9.33 11.32 -4.61
C PRO A 42 9.90 11.69 -3.25
N HIS A 43 10.92 10.97 -2.79
CA HIS A 43 11.54 11.15 -1.46
C HIS A 43 10.58 10.92 -0.28
N GLY A 44 9.41 10.32 -0.53
CA GLY A 44 8.38 10.00 0.45
C GLY A 44 8.74 8.80 1.31
N ILE A 45 8.31 8.84 2.58
CA ILE A 45 8.58 7.79 3.57
C ILE A 45 7.30 7.47 4.33
N ALA A 46 6.83 6.23 4.24
CA ALA A 46 5.86 5.68 5.16
C ALA A 46 6.61 4.87 6.24
N GLY A 47 6.71 5.45 7.44
CA GLY A 47 7.50 4.89 8.53
C GLY A 47 6.99 3.57 9.10
N ASP A 48 7.80 2.98 9.98
CA ASP A 48 7.57 1.65 10.56
C ASP A 48 6.21 1.53 11.26
N HIS A 49 5.47 0.49 10.88
CA HIS A 49 4.23 0.09 11.53
C HIS A 49 3.94 -1.40 11.31
N TYR A 50 2.91 -1.89 12.00
CA TYR A 50 2.39 -3.25 11.81
C TYR A 50 0.89 -3.29 12.08
N HIS A 51 0.24 -4.34 11.56
CA HIS A 51 -1.16 -4.61 11.81
C HIS A 51 -1.34 -5.88 12.64
N LYS A 52 -2.13 -5.81 13.71
CA LYS A 52 -2.36 -6.97 14.60
C LYS A 52 -3.21 -8.09 13.99
N LYS A 53 -3.96 -7.78 12.93
CA LYS A 53 -5.00 -8.68 12.37
C LYS A 53 -5.06 -8.69 10.85
N THR A 54 -4.35 -7.76 10.19
CA THR A 54 -4.44 -7.56 8.75
C THR A 54 -3.16 -8.09 8.13
N THR A 55 -3.30 -8.97 7.15
CA THR A 55 -2.26 -9.25 6.17
C THR A 55 -2.40 -8.23 5.06
N GLU A 56 -1.32 -7.53 4.73
CA GLU A 56 -1.28 -6.61 3.60
C GLU A 56 -0.57 -7.28 2.41
N ILE A 57 -1.15 -7.12 1.22
CA ILE A 57 -0.57 -7.60 -0.03
C ILE A 57 -0.38 -6.39 -0.92
N PHE A 58 0.87 -6.07 -1.22
CA PHE A 58 1.26 -5.02 -2.14
C PHE A 58 1.50 -5.64 -3.51
N TYR A 59 0.86 -5.08 -4.53
CA TYR A 59 1.16 -5.36 -5.93
C TYR A 59 1.64 -4.06 -6.57
N PHE A 60 2.87 -4.05 -7.04
CA PHE A 60 3.53 -2.84 -7.52
C PHE A 60 3.12 -2.55 -8.96
N LEU A 61 2.54 -1.38 -9.19
CA LEU A 61 1.97 -1.02 -10.49
C LEU A 61 2.96 -0.29 -11.39
N GLU A 62 3.68 0.68 -10.81
CA GLU A 62 4.56 1.61 -11.50
C GLU A 62 5.73 2.01 -10.58
N GLY A 63 6.74 2.66 -11.15
CA GLY A 63 7.88 3.19 -10.39
C GLY A 63 8.80 2.13 -9.81
N LYS A 64 9.59 2.53 -8.81
CA LYS A 64 10.43 1.66 -7.99
C LYS A 64 10.45 2.17 -6.56
N GLY A 65 10.57 1.29 -5.59
CA GLY A 65 10.63 1.67 -4.18
C GLY A 65 11.36 0.64 -3.33
N ILE A 66 11.74 1.04 -2.13
CA ILE A 66 12.36 0.14 -1.16
C ILE A 66 11.35 -0.12 -0.05
N PHE A 67 10.97 -1.39 0.11
CA PHE A 67 10.18 -1.87 1.24
C PHE A 67 11.09 -2.54 2.25
N ILE A 68 10.85 -2.29 3.53
CA ILE A 68 11.55 -2.95 4.63
C ILE A 68 10.52 -3.77 5.37
N VAL A 69 10.73 -5.09 5.47
CA VAL A 69 9.85 -6.02 6.19
C VAL A 69 10.69 -6.86 7.13
N GLU A 70 10.36 -6.83 8.43
CA GLU A 70 11.16 -7.50 9.47
C GLU A 70 12.66 -7.17 9.38
N GLY A 71 12.96 -5.90 9.06
CA GLY A 71 14.32 -5.39 8.93
C GLY A 71 15.06 -5.79 7.65
N LYS A 72 14.42 -6.50 6.71
CA LYS A 72 15.00 -6.86 5.41
C LYS A 72 14.53 -5.89 4.35
N GLU A 73 15.48 -5.35 3.58
CA GLU A 73 15.17 -4.47 2.47
C GLU A 73 14.88 -5.25 1.19
N HIS A 74 13.85 -4.80 0.48
CA HIS A 74 13.39 -5.32 -0.78
C HIS A 74 13.24 -4.16 -1.76
N GLU A 75 14.02 -4.16 -2.84
CA GLU A 75 13.76 -3.27 -3.97
C GLU A 75 12.62 -3.88 -4.78
N CYS A 76 11.56 -3.11 -5.00
CA CYS A 76 10.33 -3.56 -5.64
C CYS A 76 10.10 -2.83 -6.96
N PHE A 77 9.69 -3.59 -7.97
CA PHE A 77 9.46 -3.15 -9.34
C PHE A 77 8.04 -3.48 -9.79
N PRO A 78 7.55 -2.90 -10.91
CA PRO A 78 6.23 -3.20 -11.43
C PRO A 78 6.04 -4.70 -11.69
N GLY A 79 4.96 -5.26 -11.15
CA GLY A 79 4.64 -6.69 -11.22
C GLY A 79 5.08 -7.50 -10.00
N ASP A 80 5.93 -6.97 -9.12
CA ASP A 80 6.30 -7.65 -7.89
C ASP A 80 5.11 -7.73 -6.92
N ILE A 81 5.15 -8.74 -6.04
CA ILE A 81 4.20 -8.93 -4.95
C ILE A 81 4.97 -9.02 -3.65
N LEU A 82 4.57 -8.21 -2.67
CA LEU A 82 5.10 -8.24 -1.31
C LEU A 82 3.95 -8.49 -0.34
N ILE A 83 4.14 -9.43 0.59
CA ILE A 83 3.14 -9.82 1.58
C ILE A 83 3.70 -9.48 2.96
N CYS A 84 2.95 -8.70 3.72
CA CYS A 84 3.22 -8.43 5.13
C CYS A 84 2.15 -9.11 5.97
N GLU A 85 2.53 -10.15 6.71
CA GLU A 85 1.63 -10.85 7.61
C GLU A 85 1.34 -10.03 8.87
N ALA A 86 0.29 -10.45 9.59
CA ALA A 86 -0.05 -9.79 10.85
C ALA A 86 1.13 -9.83 11.84
N ASN A 87 1.41 -8.67 12.43
CA ASN A 87 2.52 -8.39 13.35
C ASN A 87 3.91 -8.26 12.71
N GLU A 88 4.06 -8.41 11.38
CA GLU A 88 5.31 -8.08 10.71
C GLU A 88 5.46 -6.57 10.59
N MET A 89 6.56 -6.04 11.13
CA MET A 89 6.91 -4.64 11.03
C MET A 89 7.32 -4.32 9.60
N HIS A 90 6.76 -3.25 9.05
CA HIS A 90 7.08 -2.81 7.71
C HIS A 90 7.07 -1.29 7.55
N SER A 91 7.88 -0.82 6.60
CA SER A 91 7.95 0.55 6.13
C SER A 91 8.31 0.59 4.65
N THR A 92 8.16 1.76 4.04
CA THR A 92 8.60 1.99 2.67
C THR A 92 9.16 3.39 2.49
N ARG A 93 10.11 3.50 1.57
CA ARG A 93 10.67 4.76 1.12
C ARG A 93 10.84 4.75 -0.39
N ASN A 94 10.53 5.88 -0.99
CA ASN A 94 10.81 6.16 -2.39
C ASN A 94 12.02 7.09 -2.47
N GLU A 95 13.16 6.58 -2.92
CA GLU A 95 14.40 7.38 -3.06
C GLU A 95 14.54 8.01 -4.47
N SER A 96 13.51 7.86 -5.31
CA SER A 96 13.54 8.36 -6.68
C SER A 96 12.84 9.72 -6.82
N ASP A 97 13.03 10.35 -7.98
CA ASP A 97 12.36 11.60 -8.36
C ASP A 97 10.97 11.37 -9.00
N GLN A 98 10.48 10.12 -9.03
CA GLN A 98 9.20 9.73 -9.62
C GLN A 98 8.29 9.12 -8.57
N ALA A 99 6.98 9.36 -8.68
CA ALA A 99 5.97 8.76 -7.82
C ALA A 99 5.61 7.35 -8.29
#